data_AF-A0A7D6CS81-F1
#
_entry.id   AF-A0A7D6CS81-F1
#
_cell.length_a   1.000
_cell.length_b   1.000
_cell.length_c   1.000
_cell.angle_alpha   90.00
_cell.angle_beta   90.00
_cell.angle_gamma   90.00
#
_symmetry.space_group_name_H-M   'P 1'
#
loop_
_entity.id
_entity.type
_entity.pdbx_description
1 polymer ?
#
loop_
_entity_poly.entity_id
_entity_poly.type
_entity_poly.pdbx_seq_one_letter_code
_entity_poly.pdbx_strand_id
1 'polypeptide(L)'
;MPDCPRRTLLSGLSSTVAIAAAGCLSIIDDIAETPADEIERHESPGWLEPDELDADEKYVEIEVQKGDPTPVDELTLKLDGEPYDAEIWADGRDEIEAGATILVATEDAELNLRITLHHETEYGMPAQATLYGDFQFAFDYDSDARTVSVRYEDEFPLDGDHVILALYDATDYRLEPEPLRTTRPWTGSDLSSGDEATLESVDPGTAVHACWKRPSRHESLADART
;
A
#
# COMPACT_ATOMS: atom_id res chain seq x y z
N MET A 1 39.47 -25.95 75.12
CA MET A 1 38.17 -26.49 74.71
C MET A 1 37.41 -25.37 74.03
N PRO A 2 36.93 -25.47 72.76
CA PRO A 2 37.07 -26.48 71.70
C PRO A 2 37.91 -25.94 70.50
N ASP A 3 38.79 -26.73 69.89
CA ASP A 3 38.65 -27.56 68.66
C ASP A 3 38.68 -26.81 67.30
N CYS A 4 39.80 -27.00 66.59
CA CYS A 4 39.87 -27.12 65.13
C CYS A 4 39.35 -28.53 64.75
N PRO A 5 38.74 -28.77 63.56
CA PRO A 5 39.56 -28.91 62.34
C PRO A 5 38.94 -28.53 60.99
N ARG A 6 39.87 -28.35 60.04
CA ARG A 6 39.68 -28.17 58.59
C ARG A 6 39.28 -29.48 57.90
N ARG A 7 38.43 -29.30 56.89
CA ARG A 7 38.16 -30.12 55.69
C ARG A 7 39.15 -31.26 55.39
N THR A 8 38.61 -32.46 55.22
CA THR A 8 39.10 -33.49 54.30
C THR A 8 37.89 -34.35 53.90
N LEU A 9 37.66 -34.54 52.59
CA LEU A 9 37.37 -35.84 51.96
C LEU A 9 37.22 -35.65 50.45
N LEU A 10 38.29 -36.04 49.75
CA LEU A 10 38.32 -36.37 48.34
C LEU A 10 37.80 -37.81 48.20
N SER A 11 36.76 -38.00 47.39
CA SER A 11 36.41 -39.26 46.75
C SER A 11 35.76 -38.83 45.43
N GLY A 12 36.41 -38.94 44.27
CA GLY A 12 36.89 -40.19 43.70
C GLY A 12 35.72 -40.85 42.99
N LEU A 13 35.72 -40.82 41.66
CA LEU A 13 35.36 -41.92 40.77
C LEU A 13 35.51 -41.46 39.32
N SER A 14 36.58 -41.97 38.71
CA SER A 14 36.83 -41.99 37.27
C SER A 14 35.82 -42.93 36.61
N SER A 15 35.18 -42.50 35.52
CA SER A 15 34.44 -43.39 34.62
C SER A 15 34.96 -43.15 33.20
N THR A 16 35.80 -44.08 32.75
CA THR A 16 36.26 -44.14 31.36
C THR A 16 35.23 -44.93 30.56
N VAL A 17 34.46 -44.24 29.73
CA VAL A 17 33.56 -44.88 28.76
C VAL A 17 34.34 -45.07 27.46
N ALA A 18 34.64 -46.32 27.13
CA ALA A 18 35.14 -46.70 25.81
C ALA A 18 33.94 -46.95 24.88
N ILE A 19 33.76 -46.10 23.87
CA ILE A 19 32.82 -46.34 22.76
C ILE A 19 33.65 -46.77 21.55
N ALA A 20 33.54 -48.06 21.22
CA ALA A 20 33.90 -48.58 19.92
C ALA A 20 32.60 -48.87 19.17
N ALA A 21 32.24 -47.98 18.24
CA ALA A 21 31.23 -48.23 17.23
C ALA A 21 31.84 -47.85 15.88
N ALA A 22 32.33 -48.86 15.18
CA ALA A 22 32.60 -48.79 13.75
C ALA A 22 31.25 -48.81 13.03
N GLY A 23 30.91 -47.71 12.38
CA GLY A 23 29.74 -47.57 11.53
C GLY A 23 29.93 -46.36 10.65
N CYS A 24 30.03 -46.57 9.34
CA CYS A 24 30.05 -45.51 8.35
C CYS A 24 28.75 -44.70 8.47
N LEU A 25 28.83 -43.51 9.08
CA LEU A 25 27.81 -42.47 8.92
C LEU A 25 28.37 -41.48 7.92
N SER A 26 27.79 -41.54 6.73
CA SER A 26 27.78 -40.49 5.72
C SER A 26 27.72 -39.13 6.40
N ILE A 27 28.71 -38.29 6.07
CA ILE A 27 28.68 -36.85 6.29
C ILE A 27 27.50 -36.36 5.46
N ILE A 28 26.32 -36.28 6.08
CA ILE A 28 25.27 -35.42 5.56
C ILE A 28 25.70 -34.05 6.07
N ASP A 29 26.11 -33.22 5.13
CA ASP A 29 26.39 -31.81 5.33
C ASP A 29 25.09 -31.17 5.85
N ASP A 30 24.90 -31.19 7.17
CA ASP A 30 23.87 -30.44 7.85
C ASP A 30 24.39 -28.99 7.89
N ILE A 31 24.35 -28.35 6.72
CA ILE A 31 24.49 -26.90 6.62
C ILE A 31 23.24 -26.38 7.31
N ALA A 32 23.36 -26.12 8.62
CA ALA A 32 22.42 -25.26 9.29
C ALA A 32 22.37 -23.97 8.49
N GLU A 33 21.25 -23.73 7.80
CA GLU A 33 21.00 -22.50 7.07
C GLU A 33 21.27 -21.36 8.05
N THR A 34 22.17 -20.45 7.65
CA THR A 34 22.46 -19.33 8.54
C THR A 34 21.26 -18.38 8.51
N PRO A 35 20.98 -17.61 9.59
CA PRO A 35 19.89 -16.63 9.57
C PRO A 35 19.96 -15.65 8.38
N ALA A 36 21.16 -15.42 7.85
CA ALA A 36 21.35 -14.63 6.64
C ALA A 36 20.83 -15.33 5.36
N ASP A 37 20.95 -16.66 5.26
CA ASP A 37 20.41 -17.44 4.14
C ASP A 37 18.87 -17.51 4.18
N GLU A 38 18.26 -17.42 5.37
CA GLU A 38 16.82 -17.40 5.58
C GLU A 38 16.21 -16.03 5.21
N ILE A 39 16.88 -14.93 5.60
CA ILE A 39 16.50 -13.56 5.21
C ILE A 39 16.61 -13.33 3.70
N GLU A 40 17.61 -13.90 3.01
CA GLU A 40 17.74 -13.80 1.55
C GLU A 40 16.62 -14.50 0.76
N ARG A 41 15.86 -15.39 1.41
CA ARG A 41 14.75 -16.13 0.78
C ARG A 41 13.37 -15.68 1.24
N HIS A 42 13.30 -14.95 2.35
CA HIS A 42 12.06 -14.40 2.89
C HIS A 42 11.42 -13.43 1.90
N GLU A 43 10.22 -13.75 1.44
CA GLU A 43 9.47 -12.83 0.59
C GLU A 43 8.70 -11.85 1.47
N SER A 44 9.08 -10.57 1.47
CA SER A 44 8.33 -9.54 2.21
C SER A 44 6.83 -9.54 1.84
N PRO A 45 5.93 -9.30 2.80
CA PRO A 45 4.53 -9.05 2.55
C PRO A 45 4.36 -7.94 1.52
N GLY A 46 3.54 -8.19 0.50
CA GLY A 46 3.33 -7.20 -0.54
C GLY A 46 2.22 -7.52 -1.52
N TRP A 47 2.18 -6.69 -2.57
CA TRP A 47 1.00 -6.52 -3.43
C TRP A 47 -0.23 -6.21 -2.59
N LEU A 48 -0.37 -4.92 -2.27
CA LEU A 48 -1.50 -4.41 -1.51
C LEU A 48 -2.67 -4.20 -2.47
N GLU A 49 -3.81 -4.77 -2.15
CA GLU A 49 -5.05 -4.66 -2.91
C GLU A 49 -6.13 -4.04 -2.01
N PRO A 50 -6.37 -2.73 -2.13
CA PRO A 50 -7.47 -2.08 -1.44
C PRO A 50 -8.81 -2.64 -1.90
N ASP A 51 -9.73 -2.86 -0.96
CA ASP A 51 -11.11 -3.23 -1.29
C ASP A 51 -11.88 -2.04 -1.89
N GLU A 52 -13.06 -2.32 -2.44
CA GLU A 52 -13.96 -1.29 -2.97
C GLU A 52 -14.36 -0.29 -1.88
N LEU A 53 -14.53 0.96 -2.30
CA LEU A 53 -14.80 2.07 -1.41
C LEU A 53 -16.27 2.10 -0.98
N ASP A 54 -16.52 2.00 0.32
CA ASP A 54 -17.84 2.25 0.93
C ASP A 54 -17.76 3.40 1.94
N ALA A 55 -18.55 4.46 1.70
CA ALA A 55 -18.60 5.65 2.56
C ALA A 55 -19.19 5.35 3.95
N ASP A 56 -19.94 4.26 4.10
CA ASP A 56 -20.56 3.85 5.37
C ASP A 56 -19.63 2.96 6.22
N GLU A 57 -18.49 2.54 5.68
CA GLU A 57 -17.50 1.73 6.39
C GLU A 57 -16.56 2.56 7.25
N LYS A 58 -16.16 1.98 8.39
CA LYS A 58 -15.26 2.63 9.34
C LYS A 58 -13.79 2.55 8.92
N TYR A 59 -13.45 1.54 8.14
CA TYR A 59 -12.09 1.26 7.72
C TYR A 59 -12.09 0.92 6.24
N VAL A 60 -11.00 1.30 5.58
CA VAL A 60 -10.58 0.75 4.30
C VAL A 60 -9.82 -0.53 4.59
N GLU A 61 -10.34 -1.63 4.07
CA GLU A 61 -9.68 -2.93 4.13
C GLU A 61 -8.71 -3.07 2.94
N ILE A 62 -7.48 -3.50 3.23
CA ILE A 62 -6.45 -3.70 2.21
C ILE A 62 -5.90 -5.11 2.38
N GLU A 63 -6.08 -5.96 1.38
CA GLU A 63 -5.55 -7.32 1.39
C GLU A 63 -4.07 -7.33 0.98
N VAL A 64 -3.26 -8.09 1.72
CA VAL A 64 -1.89 -8.41 1.36
C VAL A 64 -1.89 -9.66 0.51
N GLN A 65 -1.61 -9.56 -0.79
CA GLN A 65 -1.78 -10.68 -1.72
C GLN A 65 -0.66 -11.73 -1.67
N LYS A 66 0.54 -11.36 -1.19
CA LYS A 66 1.71 -12.25 -1.18
C LYS A 66 2.70 -11.96 -0.06
N GLY A 67 3.64 -12.87 0.12
CA GLY A 67 4.74 -12.79 1.06
C GLY A 67 4.63 -13.78 2.22
N ASP A 68 5.76 -14.02 2.86
CA ASP A 68 5.90 -14.87 4.03
C ASP A 68 5.41 -14.12 5.29
N PRO A 69 4.90 -14.86 6.30
CA PRO A 69 4.51 -14.27 7.59
C PRO A 69 5.63 -13.44 8.19
N THR A 70 5.36 -12.17 8.49
CA THR A 70 6.36 -11.22 9.00
C THR A 70 5.83 -10.55 10.26
N PRO A 71 6.61 -10.48 11.35
CA PRO A 71 6.22 -9.80 12.57
C PRO A 71 5.83 -8.34 12.35
N VAL A 72 4.77 -7.88 13.02
CA VAL A 72 4.27 -6.51 12.89
C VAL A 72 5.31 -5.49 13.36
N ASP A 73 6.16 -5.82 14.33
CA ASP A 73 7.24 -4.95 14.81
C ASP A 73 8.41 -4.81 13.83
N GLU A 74 8.45 -5.63 12.78
CA GLU A 74 9.38 -5.51 11.64
C GLU A 74 8.77 -4.75 10.47
N LEU A 75 7.51 -4.31 10.59
CA LEU A 75 6.75 -3.63 9.54
C LEU A 75 6.35 -2.22 9.98
N THR A 76 6.45 -1.26 9.05
CA THR A 76 5.91 0.09 9.22
C THR A 76 4.96 0.38 8.07
N LEU A 77 3.66 0.53 8.36
CA LEU A 77 2.73 1.14 7.42
C LEU A 77 2.91 2.66 7.42
N LYS A 78 2.94 3.27 6.24
CA LYS A 78 3.01 4.72 6.06
C LYS A 78 1.87 5.20 5.17
N LEU A 79 1.23 6.29 5.57
CA LEU A 79 0.28 7.06 4.78
C LEU A 79 1.00 8.32 4.27
N ASP A 80 1.15 8.48 2.95
CA ASP A 80 1.93 9.55 2.31
C ASP A 80 3.35 9.76 2.89
N GLY A 81 3.95 8.67 3.37
CA GLY A 81 5.29 8.66 3.94
C GLY A 81 5.36 8.90 5.45
N GLU A 82 4.24 9.19 6.10
CA GLU A 82 4.15 9.32 7.56
C GLU A 82 3.77 7.98 8.21
N PRO A 83 4.47 7.51 9.27
CA PRO A 83 4.14 6.27 9.96
C PRO A 83 2.71 6.29 10.51
N TYR A 84 2.00 5.18 10.33
CA TYR A 84 0.64 4.98 10.81
C TYR A 84 0.59 4.04 12.03
N ASP A 85 -0.45 4.16 12.85
CA ASP A 85 -0.54 3.48 14.13
C ASP A 85 -0.77 1.97 13.94
N ALA A 86 0.19 1.15 14.41
CA ALA A 86 0.12 -0.30 14.36
C ALA A 86 -1.02 -0.88 15.20
N GLU A 87 -1.48 -0.19 16.24
CA GLU A 87 -2.67 -0.61 16.98
C GLU A 87 -3.95 -0.57 16.12
N ILE A 88 -3.94 0.24 15.06
CA ILE A 88 -5.04 0.34 14.09
C ILE A 88 -4.81 -0.64 12.93
N TRP A 89 -3.72 -0.46 12.18
CA TRP A 89 -3.59 -1.13 10.89
C TRP A 89 -3.33 -2.63 10.98
N ALA A 90 -2.68 -3.08 12.05
CA ALA A 90 -2.43 -4.50 12.26
C ALA A 90 -3.61 -5.22 12.92
N ASP A 91 -4.64 -4.50 13.37
CA ASP A 91 -5.84 -5.06 14.03
C ASP A 91 -5.49 -6.07 15.16
N GLY A 92 -4.46 -5.76 15.95
CA GLY A 92 -4.00 -6.61 17.06
C GLY A 92 -3.34 -7.93 16.65
N ARG A 93 -2.96 -8.09 15.38
CA ARG A 93 -2.15 -9.23 14.90
C ARG A 93 -0.70 -9.08 15.34
N ASP A 94 -0.05 -10.22 15.55
CA ASP A 94 1.39 -10.28 15.82
C ASP A 94 2.21 -10.38 14.51
N GLU A 95 1.62 -10.91 13.44
CA GLU A 95 2.27 -11.14 12.13
C GLU A 95 1.32 -10.78 10.97
N ILE A 96 1.92 -10.41 9.83
CA ILE A 96 1.25 -10.15 8.55
C ILE A 96 1.73 -11.17 7.52
N GLU A 97 0.79 -11.87 6.90
CA GLU A 97 1.02 -12.90 5.89
C GLU A 97 0.14 -12.68 4.66
N ALA A 98 0.37 -13.42 3.57
CA ALA A 98 -0.53 -13.40 2.43
C ALA A 98 -1.98 -13.77 2.81
N GLY A 99 -2.95 -13.01 2.32
CA GLY A 99 -4.37 -13.07 2.68
C GLY A 99 -4.72 -12.32 3.97
N ALA A 100 -3.75 -11.67 4.64
CA ALA A 100 -4.04 -10.79 5.75
C ALA A 100 -4.64 -9.46 5.27
N THR A 101 -5.60 -8.96 6.03
CA THR A 101 -6.17 -7.62 5.84
C THR A 101 -5.49 -6.64 6.79
N ILE A 102 -5.00 -5.54 6.25
CA ILE A 102 -4.57 -4.36 7.03
C ILE A 102 -5.63 -3.27 6.93
N LEU A 103 -5.71 -2.41 7.94
CA LEU A 103 -6.77 -1.41 8.06
C LEU A 103 -6.22 0.02 7.97
N VAL A 104 -6.95 0.89 7.29
CA VAL A 104 -6.79 2.35 7.38
C VAL A 104 -8.14 2.94 7.78
N ALA A 105 -8.20 3.81 8.79
CA ALA A 105 -9.47 4.44 9.13
C ALA A 105 -9.99 5.27 7.95
N THR A 106 -11.27 5.17 7.63
CA THR A 106 -11.87 5.89 6.49
C THR A 106 -11.66 7.41 6.61
N GLU A 107 -11.60 7.94 7.83
CA GLU A 107 -11.31 9.36 8.09
C GLU A 107 -9.87 9.79 7.77
N ASP A 108 -8.93 8.85 7.76
CA ASP A 108 -7.52 9.08 7.41
C ASP A 108 -7.23 8.78 5.93
N ALA A 109 -8.16 8.14 5.22
CA ALA A 109 -8.02 7.75 3.82
C ALA A 109 -8.41 8.90 2.88
N GLU A 110 -7.44 9.76 2.53
CA GLU A 110 -7.67 10.79 1.51
C GLU A 110 -7.71 10.20 0.08
N LEU A 111 -8.31 10.92 -0.87
CA LEU A 111 -8.22 10.54 -2.28
C LEU A 111 -6.78 10.64 -2.81
N ASN A 112 -6.39 9.68 -3.65
CA ASN A 112 -5.01 9.48 -4.10
C ASN A 112 -4.00 9.24 -2.96
N LEU A 113 -4.44 8.78 -1.78
CA LEU A 113 -3.53 8.52 -0.66
C LEU A 113 -2.58 7.38 -1.02
N ARG A 114 -1.27 7.64 -0.96
CA ARG A 114 -0.28 6.58 -1.16
C ARG A 114 -0.04 5.84 0.14
N ILE A 115 -0.30 4.54 0.13
CA ILE A 115 0.06 3.65 1.23
C ILE A 115 1.35 2.92 0.92
N THR A 116 2.19 2.74 1.93
CA THR A 116 3.44 1.99 1.81
C THR A 116 3.64 1.11 3.04
N LEU A 117 3.68 -0.20 2.84
CA LEU A 117 4.11 -1.15 3.86
C LEU A 117 5.61 -1.36 3.70
N HIS A 118 6.38 -0.91 4.67
CA HIS A 118 7.83 -0.98 4.67
C HIS A 118 8.31 -2.08 5.62
N HIS A 119 9.15 -2.98 5.12
CA HIS A 119 9.83 -3.98 5.94
C HIS A 119 11.17 -3.39 6.41
N GLU A 120 11.38 -3.29 7.73
CA GLU A 120 12.52 -2.60 8.36
C GLU A 120 13.87 -3.36 8.25
N THR A 121 13.94 -4.39 7.40
CA THR A 121 15.18 -5.15 7.14
C THR A 121 15.93 -4.61 5.92
N GLU A 122 17.24 -4.86 5.85
CA GLU A 122 18.10 -4.32 4.78
C GLU A 122 17.78 -4.88 3.38
N TYR A 123 17.07 -6.01 3.30
CA TYR A 123 16.61 -6.65 2.07
C TYR A 123 15.09 -6.53 1.87
N GLY A 124 14.39 -5.85 2.79
CA GLY A 124 12.96 -5.65 2.75
C GLY A 124 12.54 -4.81 1.55
N MET A 125 11.72 -5.39 0.66
CA MET A 125 11.10 -4.63 -0.43
C MET A 125 9.80 -3.99 0.07
N PRO A 126 9.60 -2.68 -0.13
CA PRO A 126 8.34 -2.04 0.25
C PRO A 126 7.21 -2.46 -0.69
N ALA A 127 6.03 -2.67 -0.14
CA ALA A 127 4.79 -2.82 -0.88
C ALA A 127 4.04 -1.49 -0.90
N GLN A 128 3.37 -1.19 -2.01
CA GLN A 128 2.71 0.09 -2.22
C GLN A 128 1.39 -0.11 -2.93
N ALA A 129 0.44 0.74 -2.59
CA ALA A 129 -0.81 0.93 -3.32
C ALA A 129 -1.26 2.38 -3.17
N THR A 130 -2.24 2.77 -3.98
CA THR A 130 -2.89 4.07 -3.88
C THR A 130 -4.35 3.82 -3.54
N LEU A 131 -4.82 4.45 -2.47
CA LEU A 131 -6.24 4.46 -2.12
C LEU A 131 -6.96 5.51 -2.95
N TYR A 132 -8.13 5.13 -3.47
CA TYR A 132 -9.05 6.02 -4.16
C TYR A 132 -8.37 6.83 -5.29
N GLY A 133 -7.53 6.15 -6.07
CA GLY A 133 -6.81 6.74 -7.19
C GLY A 133 -7.65 6.84 -8.46
N ASP A 134 -8.70 6.03 -8.56
CA ASP A 134 -9.52 5.89 -9.76
C ASP A 134 -11.00 6.03 -9.38
N PHE A 135 -11.71 6.89 -10.10
CA PHE A 135 -13.16 7.08 -9.95
C PHE A 135 -13.84 7.02 -11.30
N GLN A 136 -15.10 6.60 -11.32
CA GLN A 136 -15.82 6.46 -12.57
C GLN A 136 -16.37 7.81 -13.07
N PHE A 137 -15.83 8.28 -14.20
CA PHE A 137 -16.36 9.40 -14.97
C PHE A 137 -16.63 8.99 -16.42
N ALA A 138 -17.84 9.27 -16.91
CA ALA A 138 -18.18 9.14 -18.32
C ALA A 138 -17.91 10.44 -19.06
N PHE A 139 -17.26 10.33 -20.22
CA PHE A 139 -16.94 11.45 -21.11
C PHE A 139 -17.61 11.23 -22.47
N ASP A 140 -18.39 12.22 -22.92
CA ASP A 140 -19.03 12.21 -24.24
C ASP A 140 -18.63 13.47 -25.02
N TYR A 141 -18.00 13.30 -26.18
CA TYR A 141 -17.55 14.42 -27.02
C TYR A 141 -18.48 14.62 -28.22
N ASP A 142 -19.08 15.81 -28.31
CA ASP A 142 -19.81 16.28 -29.49
C ASP A 142 -18.86 17.11 -30.36
N SER A 143 -18.46 16.54 -31.51
CA SER A 143 -17.57 17.21 -32.46
C SER A 143 -18.21 18.38 -33.21
N ASP A 144 -19.53 18.36 -33.38
CA ASP A 144 -20.27 19.41 -34.09
C ASP A 144 -20.40 20.65 -33.18
N ALA A 145 -20.70 20.44 -31.90
CA ALA A 145 -20.80 21.49 -30.88
C ALA A 145 -19.43 21.86 -30.26
N ARG A 146 -18.42 21.00 -30.39
CA ARG A 146 -17.13 21.08 -29.70
C ARG A 146 -17.29 21.16 -28.18
N THR A 147 -18.07 20.25 -27.63
CA THR A 147 -18.37 20.16 -26.20
C THR A 147 -18.05 18.77 -25.66
N VAL A 148 -17.58 18.70 -24.41
CA VAL A 148 -17.47 17.43 -23.69
C VAL A 148 -18.43 17.45 -22.51
N SER A 149 -19.34 16.48 -22.46
CA SER A 149 -20.12 16.19 -21.25
C SER A 149 -19.32 15.25 -20.36
N VAL A 150 -19.20 15.60 -19.08
CA VAL A 150 -18.50 14.82 -18.06
C VAL A 150 -19.51 14.49 -16.96
N ARG A 151 -19.78 13.21 -16.78
CA ARG A 151 -20.73 12.72 -15.78
C ARG A 151 -20.02 11.84 -14.76
N TYR A 152 -20.26 12.09 -13.49
CA TYR A 152 -19.80 11.24 -12.41
C TYR A 152 -20.68 9.98 -12.30
N GLU A 153 -20.08 8.80 -12.16
CA GLU A 153 -20.83 7.53 -12.17
C GLU A 153 -20.63 6.69 -10.90
N ASP A 154 -19.68 7.06 -10.05
CA ASP A 154 -19.38 6.33 -8.83
C ASP A 154 -20.43 6.55 -7.73
N GLU A 155 -20.51 5.60 -6.79
CA GLU A 155 -21.45 5.66 -5.66
C GLU A 155 -20.91 6.52 -4.51
N PHE A 156 -19.59 6.59 -4.35
CA PHE A 156 -18.95 7.37 -3.31
C PHE A 156 -19.11 8.89 -3.59
N PRO A 157 -19.57 9.71 -2.63
CA PRO A 157 -19.71 11.15 -2.87
C PRO A 157 -18.35 11.87 -2.88
N LEU A 158 -18.17 12.83 -3.78
CA LEU A 158 -16.96 13.66 -3.83
C LEU A 158 -17.27 15.11 -3.49
N ASP A 159 -16.41 15.78 -2.72
CA ASP A 159 -16.50 17.23 -2.57
C ASP A 159 -16.18 17.93 -3.91
N GLY A 160 -17.20 18.52 -4.53
CA GLY A 160 -17.08 19.19 -5.82
C GLY A 160 -16.21 20.45 -5.81
N ASP A 161 -15.89 21.02 -4.64
CA ASP A 161 -14.92 22.12 -4.52
C ASP A 161 -13.49 21.68 -4.85
N HIS A 162 -13.21 20.38 -4.74
CA HIS A 162 -11.92 19.77 -5.00
C HIS A 162 -11.79 19.14 -6.38
N VAL A 163 -12.90 18.84 -7.06
CA VAL A 163 -12.87 18.28 -8.42
C VAL A 163 -12.56 19.35 -9.46
N ILE A 164 -11.51 19.12 -10.24
CA ILE A 164 -11.04 19.99 -11.31
C ILE A 164 -11.14 19.24 -12.64
N LEU A 165 -11.78 19.84 -13.64
CA LEU A 165 -11.65 19.37 -15.01
C LEU A 165 -10.51 20.15 -15.69
N ALA A 166 -9.46 19.44 -16.09
CA ALA A 166 -8.27 20.00 -16.73
C ALA A 166 -8.15 19.51 -18.18
N LEU A 167 -8.00 20.44 -19.11
CA LEU A 167 -7.80 20.17 -20.53
C LEU A 167 -6.32 20.27 -20.84
N TYR A 168 -5.79 19.30 -21.58
CA TYR A 168 -4.41 19.30 -22.03
C TYR A 168 -4.31 19.00 -23.52
N ASP A 169 -3.22 19.43 -24.15
CA ASP A 169 -2.87 18.99 -25.50
C ASP A 169 -2.49 17.50 -25.48
N ALA A 170 -3.27 16.64 -26.15
CA ALA A 170 -3.03 15.20 -26.16
C ALA A 170 -1.71 14.79 -26.83
N THR A 171 -1.07 15.71 -27.57
CA THR A 171 0.23 15.50 -28.22
C THR A 171 1.42 15.96 -27.38
N ASP A 172 1.18 16.63 -26.26
CA ASP A 172 2.23 17.00 -25.31
C ASP A 172 2.58 15.81 -24.43
N TYR A 173 3.78 15.25 -24.59
CA TYR A 173 4.26 14.08 -23.86
C TYR A 173 5.10 14.42 -22.61
N ARG A 174 5.14 15.69 -22.20
CA ARG A 174 5.75 16.04 -20.91
C ARG A 174 5.01 15.31 -19.78
N LEU A 175 5.74 14.92 -18.76
CA LEU A 175 5.18 14.24 -17.58
C LEU A 175 4.19 15.15 -16.84
N GLU A 176 4.54 16.43 -16.71
CA GLU A 176 3.71 17.46 -16.08
C GLU A 176 3.59 18.67 -17.03
N PRO A 177 2.76 18.58 -18.08
CA PRO A 177 2.45 19.74 -18.90
C PRO A 177 1.53 20.67 -18.13
N GLU A 178 1.58 21.96 -18.45
CA GLU A 178 0.57 22.90 -17.93
C GLU A 178 -0.76 22.66 -18.67
N PRO A 179 -1.90 22.68 -17.96
CA PRO A 179 -3.21 22.55 -18.61
C PRO A 179 -3.48 23.75 -19.51
N LEU A 180 -4.09 23.48 -20.67
CA LEU A 180 -4.62 24.52 -21.57
C LEU A 180 -5.71 25.35 -20.88
N ARG A 181 -6.54 24.67 -20.09
CA ARG A 181 -7.66 25.25 -19.34
C ARG A 181 -8.00 24.37 -18.15
N THR A 182 -8.45 24.99 -17.06
CA THR A 182 -9.06 24.29 -15.93
C THR A 182 -10.42 24.88 -15.59
N THR A 183 -11.29 24.08 -14.98
CA THR A 183 -12.58 24.51 -14.44
C THR A 183 -13.01 23.66 -13.25
N ARG A 184 -13.90 24.17 -12.41
CA ARG A 184 -14.49 23.48 -11.24
C ARG A 184 -16.01 23.58 -11.30
N PRO A 185 -16.66 22.74 -12.12
CA PRO A 185 -18.07 22.96 -12.46
C PRO A 185 -19.02 22.66 -11.29
N TRP A 186 -18.56 21.92 -10.28
CA TRP A 186 -19.36 21.50 -9.13
C TRP A 186 -19.00 22.25 -7.83
N THR A 187 -18.46 23.47 -7.93
CA THR A 187 -18.11 24.28 -6.75
C THR A 187 -19.36 24.55 -5.89
N GLY A 188 -19.28 24.27 -4.59
CA GLY A 188 -20.34 24.47 -3.59
C GLY A 188 -21.34 23.32 -3.47
N SER A 189 -21.03 22.15 -4.03
CA SER A 189 -21.87 20.95 -3.98
C SER A 189 -21.03 19.69 -3.92
N ASP A 190 -21.51 18.68 -3.19
CA ASP A 190 -21.00 17.32 -3.33
C ASP A 190 -21.45 16.73 -4.67
N LEU A 191 -20.57 16.02 -5.38
CA LEU A 191 -20.93 15.16 -6.51
C LEU A 191 -21.52 13.86 -6.00
N SER A 192 -22.61 13.45 -6.61
CA SER A 192 -23.22 12.14 -6.50
C SER A 192 -23.36 11.50 -7.89
N SER A 193 -23.52 10.17 -7.95
CA SER A 193 -23.71 9.46 -9.21
C SER A 193 -24.79 10.12 -10.08
N GLY A 194 -24.43 10.38 -11.34
CA GLY A 194 -25.27 11.06 -12.33
C GLY A 194 -25.05 12.57 -12.45
N ASP A 195 -24.33 13.21 -11.53
CA ASP A 195 -24.02 14.63 -11.65
C ASP A 195 -23.16 14.92 -12.88
N GLU A 196 -23.55 15.93 -13.65
CA GLU A 196 -22.98 16.21 -14.97
C GLU A 196 -22.51 17.66 -15.09
N ALA A 197 -21.42 17.85 -15.83
CA ALA A 197 -20.94 19.15 -16.26
C ALA A 197 -20.60 19.14 -17.76
N THR A 198 -20.81 20.27 -18.42
CA THR A 198 -20.43 20.44 -19.83
C THR A 198 -19.25 21.38 -19.97
N LEU A 199 -18.23 20.93 -20.70
CA LEU A 199 -17.08 21.72 -21.12
C LEU A 199 -17.32 22.24 -22.54
N GLU A 200 -17.33 23.55 -22.70
CA GLU A 200 -17.46 24.19 -24.02
C GLU A 200 -16.10 24.52 -24.64
N SER A 201 -16.08 24.60 -25.98
CA SER A 201 -14.91 24.98 -26.77
C SER A 201 -13.74 24.00 -26.60
N VAL A 202 -14.04 22.70 -26.68
CA VAL A 202 -13.03 21.63 -26.64
C VAL A 202 -12.65 21.24 -28.06
N ASP A 203 -11.41 21.57 -28.45
CA ASP A 203 -10.89 21.22 -29.77
C ASP A 203 -10.58 19.70 -29.85
N PRO A 204 -10.72 19.07 -31.03
CA PRO A 204 -10.28 17.70 -31.24
C PRO A 204 -8.78 17.54 -30.93
N GLY A 205 -8.38 16.39 -30.38
CA GLY A 205 -7.01 16.17 -29.93
C GLY A 205 -6.69 16.79 -28.56
N THR A 206 -7.73 17.11 -27.79
CA THR A 206 -7.60 17.52 -26.38
C THR A 206 -7.77 16.29 -25.49
N ALA A 207 -6.98 16.20 -24.42
CA ALA A 207 -7.22 15.26 -23.33
C ALA A 207 -7.93 15.99 -22.20
N VAL A 208 -9.04 15.43 -21.70
CA VAL A 208 -9.77 15.93 -20.54
C VAL A 208 -9.45 15.01 -19.37
N HIS A 209 -9.01 15.59 -18.25
CA HIS A 209 -8.73 14.88 -17.01
C HIS A 209 -9.64 15.40 -15.91
N ALA A 210 -10.25 14.49 -15.14
CA ALA A 210 -10.84 14.80 -13.84
C ALA A 210 -9.75 14.66 -12.77
N CYS A 211 -9.43 15.74 -12.07
CA CYS A 211 -8.34 15.79 -11.10
C CYS A 211 -8.85 16.18 -9.72
N TRP A 212 -8.13 15.77 -8.68
CA TRP A 212 -8.44 16.10 -7.28
C TRP A 212 -7.48 17.16 -6.72
N LYS A 213 -8.03 18.25 -6.16
CA LYS A 213 -7.34 19.40 -5.52
C LYS A 213 -6.41 20.21 -6.44
N ARG A 214 -5.66 19.56 -7.34
CA ARG A 214 -4.67 20.12 -8.27
C ARG A 214 -4.80 19.51 -9.67
N PRO A 215 -4.54 20.25 -10.76
CA PRO A 215 -4.48 19.68 -12.10
C PRO A 215 -3.22 18.81 -12.26
N SER A 216 -3.39 17.50 -12.39
CA SER A 216 -2.31 16.52 -12.58
C SER A 216 -2.78 15.44 -13.55
N ARG A 217 -1.95 15.11 -14.55
CA ARG A 217 -2.19 13.96 -15.43
C ARG A 217 -1.88 12.63 -14.77
N HIS A 218 -0.96 12.64 -13.81
CA HIS A 218 -0.49 11.42 -13.16
C HIS A 218 -1.41 10.98 -12.03
N GLU A 219 -2.08 11.94 -11.40
CA GLU A 219 -3.01 11.75 -10.27
C GLU A 219 -4.44 12.16 -10.65
N SER A 220 -4.77 12.07 -11.95
CA SER A 220 -6.15 12.27 -12.38
C SER A 220 -6.97 11.06 -11.99
N LEU A 221 -8.16 11.29 -11.46
CA LEU A 221 -9.14 10.26 -11.09
C LEU A 221 -9.72 9.55 -12.32
N ALA A 222 -9.75 10.24 -13.46
CA ALA A 222 -10.15 9.70 -14.75
C ALA A 222 -9.67 10.60 -15.89
N ASP A 223 -9.58 10.05 -17.11
CA ASP A 223 -9.28 10.82 -18.31
C ASP A 223 -9.96 10.29 -19.58
N ALA A 224 -10.09 11.17 -20.58
CA ALA A 224 -10.55 10.84 -21.92
C ALA A 224 -9.87 11.72 -22.98
N ARG A 225 -9.84 11.22 -24.22
CA ARG A 225 -9.35 11.97 -25.39
C ARG A 225 -10.48 12.27 -26.35
N THR A 226 -10.49 13.49 -26.89
CA THR A 226 -11.47 13.97 -27.88
C THR A 226 -11.02 13.82 -29.33
#